data_AF-A0A972YXZ5-F1
#
_entry.id   AF-A0A972YXZ5-F1
#
_cell.length_a   1.000
_cell.length_b   1.000
_cell.length_c   1.000
_cell.angle_alpha   90.00
_cell.angle_beta   90.00
_cell.angle_gamma   90.00
#
_symmetry.space_group_name_H-M   'P 1'
#
loop_
_entity.id
_entity.type
_entity.pdbx_description
1 polymer ?
#
loop_
_entity_poly.entity_id
_entity_poly.type
_entity_poly.pdbx_seq_one_letter_code
_entity_poly.pdbx_strand_id
1 'polypeptide(L)'
;MPWIQLRLSANEDNAEKYSDWLTACGSQAVTFLDAKDTPIYEPLPGDDVIYWSNTVVMGLFEASHDMDKVISYLQGIHPDKEQMRYKLEQLEDKDWEREWMDNFHPMKFGERLWICPSWRDVPDPDAV
;
A
#
# COMPACT_ATOMS: atom_id res chain seq x y z
N MET A 1 1.14 13.36 -11.00
CA MET A 1 2.58 13.14 -11.22
C MET A 1 2.80 11.64 -11.32
N PRO A 2 3.62 11.13 -12.26
CA PRO A 2 3.83 9.69 -12.40
C PRO A 2 4.69 9.14 -11.25
N TRP A 3 4.26 8.00 -10.72
CA TRP A 3 4.92 7.30 -9.62
C TRP A 3 5.41 5.93 -10.06
N ILE A 4 6.40 5.39 -9.36
CA ILE A 4 6.88 4.01 -9.53
C ILE A 4 6.81 3.32 -8.16
N GLN A 5 6.25 2.12 -8.14
CA GLN A 5 6.29 1.26 -6.97
C GLN A 5 7.31 0.15 -7.16
N LEU A 6 8.17 -0.03 -6.17
CA LEU A 6 9.09 -1.17 -6.06
C LEU A 6 8.58 -2.09 -4.97
N ARG A 7 8.27 -3.33 -5.34
CA ARG A 7 7.76 -4.36 -4.42
C ARG A 7 8.85 -5.38 -4.16
N LEU A 8 9.16 -5.61 -2.90
CA LEU A 8 10.13 -6.62 -2.44
C LEU A 8 9.37 -7.72 -1.71
N SER A 9 9.61 -8.99 -2.08
CA SER A 9 9.08 -10.12 -1.31
C SER A 9 9.92 -10.34 -0.07
N ALA A 10 9.27 -10.28 1.08
CA ALA A 10 9.84 -10.33 2.41
C ALA A 10 9.17 -11.40 3.28
N ASN A 11 9.74 -11.62 4.44
CA ASN A 11 9.20 -12.41 5.54
C ASN A 11 9.25 -11.58 6.84
N GLU A 12 8.80 -12.18 7.94
CA GLU A 12 8.77 -11.55 9.25
C GLU A 12 10.12 -11.00 9.74
N ASP A 13 11.23 -11.66 9.39
CA ASP A 13 12.57 -11.31 9.88
C ASP A 13 13.27 -10.18 9.09
N ASN A 14 12.81 -9.93 7.85
CA ASN A 14 13.46 -9.01 6.93
C ASN A 14 12.56 -7.86 6.45
N ALA A 15 11.26 -7.89 6.73
CA ALA A 15 10.33 -6.85 6.32
C ALA A 15 10.77 -5.45 6.78
N GLU A 16 11.12 -5.31 8.05
CA GLU A 16 11.57 -4.02 8.61
C GLU A 16 12.88 -3.54 7.96
N LYS A 17 13.86 -4.44 7.79
CA LYS A 17 15.14 -4.12 7.14
C LYS A 17 14.94 -3.62 5.71
N TYR A 18 14.04 -4.24 4.97
CA TYR A 18 13.73 -3.79 3.61
C TYR A 18 13.05 -2.43 3.60
N SER A 19 12.21 -2.14 4.59
CA SER A 19 11.61 -0.81 4.76
C SER A 19 12.68 0.26 4.98
N ASP A 20 13.64 0.00 5.86
CA ASP A 20 14.76 0.91 6.10
C ASP A 20 15.58 1.14 4.83
N TRP A 21 15.86 0.09 4.06
CA TRP A 21 16.62 0.20 2.82
C TRP A 21 15.87 1.00 1.76
N LEU A 22 14.57 0.77 1.58
CA LEU A 22 13.74 1.53 0.64
C LEU A 22 13.69 3.01 1.03
N THR A 23 13.50 3.29 2.32
CA THR A 23 13.53 4.67 2.85
C THR A 23 14.88 5.33 2.59
N ALA A 24 15.98 4.64 2.88
CA ALA A 24 17.33 5.14 2.62
C ALA A 24 17.62 5.37 1.12
N CYS A 25 16.96 4.62 0.23
CA CYS A 25 17.04 4.80 -1.22
C CYS A 25 16.19 5.97 -1.75
N GLY A 26 15.46 6.68 -0.89
CA GLY A 26 14.63 7.84 -1.26
C GLY A 26 13.17 7.50 -1.54
N SER A 27 12.66 6.37 -1.01
CA SER A 27 11.22 6.09 -1.04
C SER A 27 10.46 7.14 -0.24
N GLN A 28 9.38 7.68 -0.79
CA GLN A 28 8.54 8.68 -0.10
C GLN A 28 7.60 8.05 0.92
N ALA A 29 7.19 6.82 0.67
CA ALA A 29 6.39 6.03 1.58
C ALA A 29 6.79 4.56 1.45
N VAL A 30 6.61 3.80 2.53
CA VAL A 30 6.75 2.35 2.52
C VAL A 30 5.44 1.75 3.01
N THR A 31 4.96 0.71 2.33
CA THR A 31 3.72 0.02 2.65
C THR A 31 4.00 -1.47 2.80
N PHE A 32 3.46 -2.08 3.86
CA PHE A 32 3.50 -3.51 4.08
C PHE A 32 2.18 -4.13 3.62
N LEU A 33 2.27 -5.14 2.77
CA LEU A 33 1.11 -5.85 2.24
C LEU A 33 1.25 -7.33 2.56
N ASP A 34 0.14 -7.97 2.89
CA ASP A 34 0.08 -9.41 2.95
C ASP A 34 0.03 -10.01 1.54
N ALA A 35 0.89 -10.97 1.25
CA ALA A 35 0.91 -11.66 -0.04
C ALA A 35 -0.11 -12.81 -0.13
N LYS A 36 -0.65 -13.31 0.99
CA LYS A 36 -1.45 -14.55 1.04
C LYS A 36 -2.80 -14.45 1.76
N ASP A 37 -3.22 -13.25 2.17
CA ASP A 37 -4.50 -13.03 2.86
C ASP A 37 -4.65 -13.88 4.14
N THR A 38 -3.54 -13.97 4.88
CA THR A 38 -3.45 -14.62 6.19
C THR A 38 -3.79 -13.61 7.29
N PRO A 39 -4.85 -13.81 8.08
CA PRO A 39 -5.18 -12.90 9.17
C PRO A 39 -4.06 -12.88 10.21
N ILE A 40 -3.65 -11.67 10.58
CA ILE A 40 -2.74 -11.43 11.71
C ILE A 40 -3.52 -10.73 12.82
N TYR A 41 -3.32 -11.17 14.05
CA TYR A 41 -3.93 -10.52 15.22
C TYR A 41 -3.01 -9.41 15.71
N GLU A 42 -3.62 -8.29 16.06
CA GLU A 42 -2.90 -7.14 16.59
C GLU A 42 -2.20 -7.53 17.91
N PRO A 43 -0.88 -7.26 18.05
CA PRO A 43 -0.17 -7.51 19.30
C PRO A 43 -0.75 -6.66 20.44
N LEU A 44 -0.49 -7.06 21.69
CA LEU A 44 -0.88 -6.21 22.81
C LEU A 44 -0.01 -4.94 22.83
N PRO A 45 -0.52 -3.82 23.38
CA PRO A 45 0.28 -2.61 23.52
C PRO A 45 1.58 -2.89 24.30
N GLY A 46 2.73 -2.68 23.64
CA GLY A 46 4.06 -2.93 24.21
C GLY A 46 4.76 -4.20 23.71
N ASP A 47 4.05 -5.05 22.96
CA ASP A 47 4.65 -6.17 22.22
C ASP A 47 5.26 -5.69 20.89
N ASP A 48 6.23 -6.46 20.37
CA ASP A 48 6.85 -6.19 19.09
C ASP A 48 5.84 -6.34 17.93
N VAL A 49 5.99 -5.52 16.90
CA VAL A 49 5.15 -5.57 15.69
C VAL A 49 5.43 -6.89 14.96
N ILE A 50 4.39 -7.69 14.75
CA ILE A 50 4.47 -8.95 14.01
C ILE A 50 4.11 -8.68 12.55
N TYR A 51 4.94 -9.16 11.62
CA TYR A 51 4.67 -9.10 10.18
C TYR A 51 4.23 -10.46 9.63
N TRP A 52 3.62 -10.48 8.45
CA TRP A 52 3.26 -11.72 7.78
C TRP A 52 4.50 -12.50 7.33
N SER A 53 4.42 -13.84 7.42
CA SER A 53 5.46 -14.75 6.90
C SER A 53 5.75 -14.55 5.41
N ASN A 54 4.77 -14.07 4.65
CA ASN A 54 4.91 -13.67 3.25
C ASN A 54 4.46 -12.22 3.11
N THR A 55 5.32 -11.30 3.52
CA THR A 55 5.08 -9.86 3.42
C THR A 55 5.58 -9.35 2.08
N VAL A 56 4.89 -8.38 1.49
CA VAL A 56 5.42 -7.56 0.40
C VAL A 56 5.70 -6.17 0.96
N VAL A 57 6.96 -5.77 0.95
CA VAL A 57 7.36 -4.41 1.32
C VAL A 57 7.43 -3.59 0.05
N MET A 58 6.62 -2.54 -0.03
CA MET A 58 6.45 -1.72 -1.22
C MET A 58 6.94 -0.31 -0.95
N GLY A 59 7.92 0.14 -1.73
CA GLY A 59 8.41 1.52 -1.72
C GLY A 59 7.81 2.32 -2.87
N LEU A 60 7.38 3.55 -2.58
CA LEU A 60 6.86 4.50 -3.56
C LEU A 60 7.94 5.53 -3.92
N PHE A 61 8.26 5.65 -5.20
CA PHE A 61 9.28 6.54 -5.75
C PHE A 61 8.70 7.45 -6.83
N GLU A 62 9.28 8.63 -7.01
CA GLU A 62 8.97 9.46 -8.17
C GLU A 62 9.39 8.77 -9.46
N ALA A 63 8.67 8.97 -10.56
CA ALA A 63 9.05 8.36 -11.83
C ALA A 63 10.38 8.89 -12.40
N SER A 64 10.87 10.03 -11.93
CA SER A 64 12.20 10.57 -12.24
C SER A 64 13.33 9.91 -11.46
N HIS A 65 13.03 9.08 -10.45
CA HIS A 65 14.03 8.45 -9.61
C HIS A 65 14.76 7.35 -10.39
N ASP A 66 16.08 7.27 -10.21
CA ASP A 66 16.92 6.30 -10.91
C ASP A 66 16.79 4.91 -10.26
N MET A 67 15.77 4.16 -10.70
CA MET A 67 15.45 2.86 -10.12
C MET A 67 16.51 1.79 -10.40
N ASP A 68 17.28 1.92 -11.49
CA ASP A 68 18.38 1.00 -11.78
C ASP A 68 19.48 1.10 -10.72
N LYS A 69 19.80 2.33 -10.27
CA LYS A 69 20.72 2.54 -9.14
C LYS A 69 20.17 1.96 -7.83
N VAL A 70 18.89 2.17 -7.55
CA VAL A 70 18.24 1.63 -6.35
C VAL A 70 18.31 0.11 -6.34
N ILE A 71 17.92 -0.54 -7.44
CA ILE A 71 17.95 -2.01 -7.55
C ILE A 71 19.39 -2.52 -7.43
N SER A 72 20.36 -1.88 -8.08
CA SER A 72 21.77 -2.27 -8.01
C SER A 72 22.32 -2.17 -6.59
N TYR A 73 21.96 -1.11 -5.87
CA TYR A 73 22.35 -0.93 -4.46
C TYR A 73 21.72 -1.99 -3.56
N LEU A 74 20.41 -2.21 -3.69
CA LEU A 74 19.67 -3.22 -2.91
C LEU A 74 20.23 -4.62 -3.15
N GLN A 75 20.48 -5.00 -4.40
CA GLN A 75 21.15 -6.26 -4.74
C GLN A 75 22.57 -6.32 -4.17
N GLY A 76 23.27 -5.19 -4.05
CA GLY A 76 24.61 -5.10 -3.48
C GLY A 76 24.66 -5.47 -2.00
N ILE A 77 23.67 -5.00 -1.22
CA ILE A 77 23.58 -5.19 0.23
C ILE A 77 22.77 -6.44 0.62
N HIS A 78 21.98 -6.99 -0.31
CA HIS A 78 21.17 -8.17 -0.05
C HIS A 78 22.07 -9.38 0.24
N PRO A 79 21.86 -10.11 1.36
CA PRO A 79 22.70 -11.25 1.74
C PRO A 79 22.78 -12.33 0.64
N ASP A 80 21.65 -12.59 -0.03
CA ASP A 80 21.54 -13.54 -1.13
C ASP A 80 21.00 -12.86 -2.38
N LYS A 81 21.87 -12.21 -3.16
CA LYS A 81 21.49 -11.36 -4.31
C LYS A 81 20.51 -12.02 -5.28
N GLU A 82 20.70 -13.32 -5.55
CA GLU A 82 19.85 -14.10 -6.46
C GLU A 82 18.45 -14.40 -5.91
N GLN A 83 18.26 -14.32 -4.59
CA GLN A 83 16.97 -14.55 -3.94
C GLN A 83 16.13 -13.28 -3.77
N MET A 84 16.69 -12.10 -4.06
CA MET A 84 15.95 -10.84 -3.98
C MET A 84 14.86 -10.79 -5.06
N ARG A 85 13.65 -11.23 -4.71
CA ARG A 85 12.48 -11.17 -5.58
C ARG A 85 11.90 -9.77 -5.50
N TYR A 86 11.89 -9.07 -6.62
CA TYR A 86 11.31 -7.75 -6.73
C TYR A 86 10.45 -7.58 -7.97
N LYS A 87 9.55 -6.60 -7.92
CA LYS A 87 8.74 -6.15 -9.06
C LYS A 87 8.73 -4.63 -9.10
N LEU A 88 9.03 -4.07 -10.27
CA LEU A 88 8.89 -2.63 -10.53
C LEU A 88 7.61 -2.42 -11.33
N GLU A 89 6.73 -1.53 -10.89
CA GLU A 89 5.50 -1.19 -11.59
C GLU A 89 5.35 0.32 -11.65
N GLN A 90 4.99 0.86 -12.81
CA GLN A 90 4.59 2.27 -12.91
C GLN A 90 3.16 2.41 -12.40
N LEU A 91 2.93 3.39 -11.55
CA LEU A 91 1.59 3.78 -11.12
C LEU A 91 1.04 4.77 -12.14
N GLU A 92 -0.10 4.42 -12.73
CA GLU A 92 -0.86 5.37 -13.54
C GLU A 92 -1.29 6.55 -12.67
N ASP A 93 -1.16 7.76 -13.22
CA ASP A 93 -1.59 9.00 -12.59
C ASP A 93 -3.13 9.04 -12.62
N LYS A 94 -3.74 8.37 -11.64
CA LYS A 94 -5.20 8.39 -11.43
C LYS A 94 -5.54 9.46 -10.41
N ASP A 95 -6.63 10.17 -10.67
CA ASP A 95 -7.20 11.16 -9.76
C ASP A 95 -7.93 10.39 -8.64
N TRP A 96 -7.16 9.80 -7.73
CA TRP A 96 -7.68 8.91 -6.67
C TRP A 96 -8.72 9.60 -5.79
N GLU A 97 -8.71 10.94 -5.70
CA GLU A 97 -9.72 11.76 -5.03
C GLU A 97 -11.10 11.75 -5.72
N ARG A 98 -11.21 11.29 -6.97
CA ARG A 98 -12.47 11.23 -7.72
C ARG A 98 -12.95 9.80 -7.98
N GLU A 99 -12.02 8.84 -8.10
CA GLU A 99 -12.36 7.43 -8.31
C GLU A 99 -13.20 6.83 -7.16
N TRP A 100 -13.04 7.32 -5.93
CA TRP A 100 -13.89 6.87 -4.81
C TRP A 100 -15.30 7.47 -4.84
N MET A 101 -15.49 8.66 -5.44
CA MET A 101 -16.79 9.32 -5.54
C MET A 101 -17.77 8.57 -6.45
N ASP A 102 -17.25 7.88 -7.46
CA ASP A 102 -18.05 7.05 -8.37
C ASP A 102 -18.53 5.77 -7.70
N ASN A 103 -17.75 5.23 -6.76
CA ASN A 103 -18.07 3.99 -6.06
C ASN A 103 -18.97 4.20 -4.83
N PHE A 104 -19.00 5.39 -4.23
CA PHE A 104 -19.90 5.72 -3.13
C PHE A 104 -21.29 6.12 -3.63
N HIS A 105 -22.25 5.23 -3.37
CA HIS A 105 -23.65 5.42 -3.69
C HIS A 105 -24.46 5.68 -2.42
N PRO A 106 -25.57 6.44 -2.47
CA PRO A 106 -26.52 6.53 -1.37
C PRO A 106 -26.93 5.14 -0.88
N MET A 107 -26.79 4.88 0.42
CA MET A 107 -27.14 3.60 1.03
C MET A 107 -28.30 3.78 2.00
N LYS A 108 -29.35 2.98 1.83
CA LYS A 108 -30.52 2.96 2.72
C LYS A 108 -30.28 2.02 3.90
N PHE A 109 -30.42 2.54 5.10
CA PHE A 109 -30.37 1.77 6.35
C PHE A 109 -31.74 1.78 7.04
N GLY A 110 -32.37 0.62 7.14
CA GLY A 110 -33.75 0.52 7.63
C GLY A 110 -34.77 1.15 6.68
N GLU A 111 -35.88 1.65 7.21
CA GLU A 111 -37.00 2.12 6.38
C GLU A 111 -36.90 3.58 5.93
N ARG A 112 -36.23 4.43 6.72
CA ARG A 112 -36.23 5.88 6.51
C ARG A 112 -34.87 6.56 6.56
N LEU A 113 -33.80 5.88 6.98
CA LEU A 113 -32.48 6.52 7.11
C LEU A 113 -31.65 6.28 5.85
N TRP A 114 -31.12 7.36 5.26
CA TRP A 114 -30.18 7.27 4.13
C TRP A 114 -28.85 7.91 4.46
N ILE A 115 -27.77 7.20 4.17
CA ILE A 115 -26.42 7.76 4.21
C ILE A 115 -26.06 8.14 2.78
N CYS A 116 -26.14 9.43 2.50
CA CYS A 116 -25.88 10.00 1.17
C CYS A 116 -24.55 10.75 1.17
N PRO A 117 -23.70 10.56 0.15
CA PRO A 117 -22.55 11.42 -0.06
C PRO A 117 -23.00 12.86 -0.36
N SER A 118 -22.25 13.86 0.12
CA SER A 118 -22.64 15.28 0.01
C SER A 118 -22.72 15.81 -1.42
N TRP A 119 -22.21 15.06 -2.40
CA TRP A 119 -22.21 15.39 -3.83
C TRP A 119 -23.24 14.61 -4.66
N ARG A 120 -24.14 13.84 -4.03
CA ARG A 120 -25.26 13.15 -4.72
C ARG A 120 -26.60 13.52 -4.09
N ASP A 121 -27.64 13.54 -4.93
CA ASP A 121 -29.00 13.80 -4.49
C ASP A 121 -29.52 12.66 -3.59
N VAL A 122 -30.33 13.03 -2.61
CA VAL A 122 -31.03 12.06 -1.75
C VAL A 122 -32.13 11.39 -2.57
N PRO A 123 -32.14 10.06 -2.72
CA PRO A 123 -33.13 9.38 -3.56
C PRO A 123 -34.57 9.51 -3.05
N ASP A 124 -34.74 9.70 -1.74
CA ASP A 124 -36.04 9.87 -1.07
C ASP A 124 -36.06 11.20 -0.29
N PRO A 125 -36.75 12.23 -0.79
CA PRO A 125 -36.79 13.55 -0.15
C PRO A 125 -37.47 13.57 1.24
N ASP A 126 -38.27 12.56 1.57
CA ASP A 126 -39.01 12.44 2.84
C ASP A 126 -38.28 11.57 3.88
N ALA A 127 -37.11 11.06 3.49
CA ALA A 127 -36.23 10.28 4.34
C ALA A 127 -35.41 11.17 5.30
N VAL A 128 -34.97 10.56 6.41
CA VAL A 128 -34.11 11.18 7.44
C VAL A 128 -32.65 10.99 7.09
#